data_AF-A0A7S3NVS6-F1
#
_entry.id   AF-A0A7S3NVS6-F1
#
_cell.length_a   1.000
_cell.length_b   1.000
_cell.length_c   1.000
_cell.angle_alpha   90.00
_cell.angle_beta   90.00
_cell.angle_gamma   90.00
#
_symmetry.space_group_name_H-M   'P 1'
#
loop_
_entity.id
_entity.type
_entity.pdbx_description
1 polymer ?
#
loop_
_entity_poly.entity_id
_entity_poly.type
_entity_poly.pdbx_seq_one_letter_code
_entity_poly.pdbx_strand_id
1 'polypeptide(L)'
;GAGCCGNSNVHSSRRIKPMDSRYGTGKEFMKKELEQEMGKSKIKANRKQWMKLMGAGEGLSDTERVVQAYLKREGEFRKLAGKGIPNEYRWDVWMALMDVKDIFSKQKYDSLLEEVEDIDEETDPIMRQIIVDVNRSFTWHPYFDKNVNEEGLNKLKRCLKAYSAYNSQIGYTQGMNYVMGFLLMISGGREVETFWLFVALTEGQSETFTPGIEKLYTEGFPLYFEFEQAFEGMFKENVPELQAHFDELDFKGPIW
;
A
#
# COMPACT_ATOMS: atom_id res chain seq x y z
N GLY A 1 -38.27 0.73 49.68
CA GLY A 1 -37.01 1.20 50.28
C GLY A 1 -35.87 0.38 49.71
N ALA A 2 -34.89 1.10 49.14
CA ALA A 2 -33.47 0.81 48.91
C ALA A 2 -32.90 -0.62 48.97
N GLY A 3 -31.95 -0.90 48.06
CA GLY A 3 -30.82 -1.81 48.32
C GLY A 3 -30.14 -2.41 47.09
N CYS A 4 -29.21 -1.67 46.47
CA CYS A 4 -28.32 -2.09 45.38
C CYS A 4 -27.14 -2.99 45.81
N CYS A 5 -26.46 -3.52 44.78
CA CYS A 5 -25.07 -4.03 44.69
C CYS A 5 -24.91 -5.54 44.89
N GLY A 6 -24.24 -6.29 44.02
CA GLY A 6 -23.57 -5.99 42.76
C GLY A 6 -22.99 -7.31 42.24
N ASN A 7 -23.02 -7.54 40.93
CA ASN A 7 -22.30 -8.66 40.32
C ASN A 7 -21.38 -8.12 39.23
N SER A 8 -20.10 -8.13 39.55
CA SER A 8 -18.97 -7.79 38.72
C SER A 8 -18.79 -8.83 37.62
N ASN A 9 -19.20 -8.49 36.40
CA ASN A 9 -18.83 -9.29 35.23
C ASN A 9 -17.41 -8.93 34.80
N VAL A 10 -16.51 -9.87 35.06
CA VAL A 10 -15.11 -9.89 34.62
C VAL A 10 -15.08 -9.83 33.09
N HIS A 11 -14.62 -8.69 32.54
CA HIS A 11 -14.19 -8.61 31.14
C HIS A 11 -12.89 -9.40 30.99
N SER A 12 -13.03 -10.68 30.59
CA SER A 12 -11.90 -11.44 30.09
C SER A 12 -11.46 -10.83 28.75
N SER A 13 -10.36 -10.08 28.77
CA SER A 13 -9.66 -9.64 27.57
C SER A 13 -9.31 -10.87 26.73
N ARG A 14 -10.07 -11.10 25.64
CA ARG A 14 -9.75 -12.14 24.66
C ARG A 14 -8.52 -11.66 23.90
N ARG A 15 -7.38 -12.17 24.35
CA ARG A 15 -6.08 -12.10 23.67
C ARG A 15 -6.29 -12.46 22.19
N ILE A 16 -6.11 -11.49 21.29
CA ILE A 16 -6.16 -11.68 19.84
C ILE A 16 -5.15 -12.79 19.50
N LYS A 17 -5.62 -13.91 18.93
CA LYS A 17 -4.73 -14.97 18.46
C LYS A 17 -4.00 -14.46 17.21
N PRO A 18 -2.70 -14.77 17.03
CA PRO A 18 -2.01 -14.51 15.76
C PRO A 18 -2.74 -15.24 14.64
N MET A 19 -2.81 -14.59 13.48
CA MET A 19 -3.48 -15.05 12.27
C MET A 19 -3.08 -16.49 11.93
N ASP A 20 -4.08 -17.34 11.70
CA ASP A 20 -3.91 -18.76 11.39
C ASP A 20 -3.24 -18.95 10.02
N SER A 21 -2.17 -19.76 10.01
CA SER A 21 -1.35 -20.15 8.84
C SER A 21 -2.11 -20.82 7.68
N ARG A 22 -3.40 -21.12 7.85
CA ARG A 22 -4.23 -21.78 6.82
C ARG A 22 -4.74 -20.83 5.73
N TYR A 23 -4.69 -19.53 5.95
CA TYR A 23 -4.99 -18.52 4.94
C TYR A 23 -3.66 -18.03 4.39
N GLY A 24 -3.30 -18.47 3.19
CA GLY A 24 -2.10 -17.98 2.52
C GLY A 24 -2.18 -16.46 2.45
N THR A 25 -1.39 -15.78 3.28
CA THR A 25 -1.23 -14.32 3.20
C THR A 25 -0.87 -13.98 1.75
N GLY A 26 -1.21 -12.80 1.22
CA GLY A 26 -0.74 -12.40 -0.13
C GLY A 26 0.76 -12.64 -0.36
N LYS A 27 1.56 -12.72 0.71
CA LYS A 27 2.97 -13.17 0.69
C LYS A 27 3.19 -14.58 0.13
N GLU A 28 2.29 -15.55 0.34
CA GLU A 28 2.41 -16.92 -0.19
C GLU A 28 2.10 -17.00 -1.69
N PHE A 29 1.07 -16.27 -2.15
CA PHE A 29 0.75 -16.15 -3.57
C PHE A 29 1.92 -15.50 -4.31
N MET A 30 2.35 -14.31 -3.86
CA MET A 30 3.50 -13.59 -4.42
C MET A 30 4.79 -14.43 -4.37
N LYS A 31 4.99 -15.25 -3.32
CA LYS A 31 6.16 -16.12 -3.21
C LYS A 31 6.18 -17.19 -4.31
N LYS A 32 5.03 -17.79 -4.65
CA LYS A 32 4.95 -18.82 -5.69
C LYS A 32 5.25 -18.25 -7.08
N GLU A 33 4.72 -17.08 -7.42
CA GLU A 33 5.01 -16.40 -8.70
C GLU A 33 6.48 -16.00 -8.81
N LEU A 34 7.05 -15.35 -7.78
CA LEU A 34 8.47 -14.98 -7.76
C LEU A 34 9.40 -16.20 -7.93
N GLU A 35 9.06 -17.34 -7.31
CA GLU A 35 9.82 -18.59 -7.46
C GLU A 35 9.80 -19.14 -8.88
N GLN A 36 8.71 -18.95 -9.62
CA GLN A 36 8.58 -19.33 -11.03
C GLN A 36 9.37 -18.40 -11.95
N GLU A 37 9.30 -17.08 -11.75
CA GLU A 37 9.94 -16.09 -12.63
C GLU A 37 11.47 -16.00 -12.44
N MET A 38 11.94 -15.95 -11.19
CA MET A 38 13.36 -15.69 -10.91
C MET A 38 14.20 -16.95 -10.76
N GLY A 39 13.59 -18.10 -10.48
CA GLY A 39 14.28 -19.34 -10.16
C GLY A 39 14.94 -19.35 -8.78
N LYS A 40 14.80 -20.47 -8.06
CA LYS A 40 15.19 -20.64 -6.64
C LYS A 40 16.63 -20.23 -6.31
N SER A 41 17.58 -20.42 -7.24
CA SER A 41 18.99 -20.07 -7.05
C SER A 41 19.22 -18.55 -6.99
N LYS A 42 18.59 -17.78 -7.89
CA LYS A 42 18.71 -16.30 -7.89
C LYS A 42 18.05 -15.70 -6.65
N ILE A 43 16.90 -16.23 -6.23
CA ILE A 43 16.23 -15.81 -4.98
C ILE A 43 17.15 -16.00 -3.78
N LYS A 44 17.80 -17.18 -3.67
CA LYS A 44 18.73 -17.47 -2.57
C LYS A 44 19.94 -16.53 -2.60
N ALA A 45 20.49 -16.25 -3.78
CA ALA A 45 21.61 -15.31 -3.95
C ALA A 45 21.21 -13.89 -3.55
N ASN A 46 20.05 -13.40 -3.99
CA ASN A 46 19.52 -12.09 -3.63
C ASN A 46 19.32 -11.98 -2.10
N ARG A 47 18.68 -12.98 -1.49
CA ARG A 47 18.49 -13.03 -0.03
C ARG A 47 19.81 -12.94 0.74
N LYS A 48 20.86 -13.61 0.25
CA LYS A 48 22.21 -13.54 0.85
C LYS A 48 22.82 -12.13 0.75
N GLN A 49 22.59 -11.42 -0.35
CA GLN A 49 23.03 -10.04 -0.51
C GLN A 49 22.32 -9.11 0.48
N TRP A 50 21.00 -9.25 0.63
CA TRP A 50 20.22 -8.49 1.61
C TRP A 50 20.66 -8.77 3.06
N MET A 51 20.87 -10.03 3.43
CA MET A 51 21.39 -10.36 4.77
C MET A 51 22.77 -9.77 5.02
N LYS A 52 23.66 -9.77 4.01
CA LYS A 52 24.99 -9.13 4.11
C LYS A 52 24.86 -7.61 4.27
N LEU A 53 23.97 -6.99 3.49
CA LEU A 53 23.72 -5.55 3.59
C LEU A 53 23.12 -5.19 4.95
N MET A 54 22.18 -5.96 5.48
CA MET A 54 21.62 -5.68 6.80
C MET A 54 22.60 -5.96 7.95
N GLY A 55 23.61 -6.81 7.73
CA GLY A 55 24.60 -7.18 8.73
C GLY A 55 24.02 -8.06 9.85
N ALA A 56 24.89 -8.60 10.71
CA ALA A 56 24.44 -9.25 11.95
C ALA A 56 24.05 -8.15 12.95
N GLY A 57 22.79 -8.13 13.36
CA GLY A 57 22.29 -7.24 14.41
C GLY A 57 21.88 -8.09 15.60
N GLU A 58 22.81 -8.41 16.50
CA GLU A 58 22.46 -9.11 17.73
C GLU A 58 21.43 -8.29 18.51
N GLY A 59 20.26 -8.87 18.76
CA GLY A 59 19.15 -8.22 19.48
C GLY A 59 18.31 -7.23 18.66
N LEU A 60 18.63 -6.98 17.37
CA LEU A 60 17.81 -6.11 16.51
C LEU A 60 16.74 -6.90 15.77
N SER A 61 15.54 -6.33 15.67
CA SER A 61 14.50 -6.76 14.74
C SER A 61 14.91 -6.56 13.29
N ASP A 62 14.26 -7.26 12.36
CA ASP A 62 14.53 -7.09 10.93
C ASP A 62 14.21 -5.66 10.46
N THR A 63 13.16 -5.02 10.98
CA THR A 63 12.84 -3.61 10.71
C THR A 63 13.98 -2.68 11.12
N GLU A 64 14.53 -2.83 12.33
CA GLU A 64 15.65 -2.00 12.80
C GLU A 64 16.90 -2.22 11.95
N ARG A 65 17.17 -3.45 11.52
CA ARG A 65 18.29 -3.77 10.62
C ARG A 65 18.13 -3.12 9.25
N VAL A 66 16.91 -3.11 8.70
CA VAL A 66 16.59 -2.43 7.44
C VAL A 66 16.84 -0.93 7.57
N VAL A 67 16.29 -0.29 8.62
CA VAL A 67 16.46 1.15 8.86
C VAL A 67 17.94 1.50 9.04
N GLN A 68 18.69 0.74 9.84
CA GLN A 68 20.13 0.98 10.00
C GLN A 68 20.92 0.79 8.70
N ALA A 69 20.56 -0.19 7.87
CA ALA A 69 21.21 -0.42 6.59
C ALA A 69 20.98 0.75 5.62
N TYR A 70 19.75 1.25 5.56
CA TYR A 70 19.39 2.43 4.77
C TYR A 70 20.18 3.66 5.23
N LEU A 71 20.18 3.97 6.53
CA LEU A 71 20.87 5.15 7.07
C LEU A 71 22.40 5.10 6.92
N LYS A 72 23.01 3.91 6.99
CA LYS A 72 24.47 3.76 6.94
C LYS A 72 25.01 3.58 5.52
N ARG A 73 24.22 3.00 4.61
CA ARG A 73 24.66 2.53 3.28
C ARG A 73 23.58 2.77 2.22
N GLU A 74 23.05 3.98 2.19
CA GLU A 74 21.91 4.36 1.35
C GLU A 74 22.10 4.00 -0.14
N GLY A 75 23.24 4.35 -0.75
CA GLY A 75 23.50 4.07 -2.16
C GLY A 75 23.54 2.56 -2.50
N GLU A 76 24.16 1.74 -1.64
CA GLU A 76 24.14 0.27 -1.80
C GLU A 76 22.74 -0.29 -1.61
N PHE A 77 21.99 0.26 -0.65
CA PHE A 77 20.63 -0.12 -0.32
C PHE A 77 19.68 0.14 -1.49
N ARG A 78 19.70 1.35 -2.06
CA ARG A 78 18.89 1.71 -3.25
C ARG A 78 19.25 0.85 -4.46
N LYS A 79 20.55 0.62 -4.70
CA LYS A 79 21.01 -0.26 -5.79
C LYS A 79 20.54 -1.70 -5.62
N LEU A 80 20.50 -2.20 -4.39
CA LEU A 80 20.03 -3.56 -4.11
C LEU A 80 18.49 -3.65 -4.21
N ALA A 81 17.77 -2.60 -3.79
CA ALA A 81 16.32 -2.48 -4.00
C ALA A 81 15.94 -2.56 -5.49
N GLY A 82 16.67 -1.87 -6.37
CA GLY A 82 16.47 -1.95 -7.83
C GLY A 82 16.74 -3.33 -8.44
N LYS A 83 17.39 -4.25 -7.72
CA LYS A 83 17.59 -5.66 -8.13
C LYS A 83 16.51 -6.60 -7.59
N GLY A 84 15.55 -6.08 -6.85
CA GLY A 84 14.46 -6.82 -6.24
C GLY A 84 14.64 -7.00 -4.73
N ILE A 85 13.55 -6.77 -4.00
CA ILE A 85 13.48 -6.85 -2.54
C ILE A 85 12.82 -8.19 -2.13
N PRO A 86 13.44 -8.99 -1.25
CA PRO A 86 12.82 -10.19 -0.67
C PRO A 86 11.47 -9.90 -0.01
N ASN A 87 10.54 -10.84 -0.13
CA ASN A 87 9.16 -10.67 0.37
C ASN A 87 9.11 -10.32 1.86
N GLU A 88 10.01 -10.90 2.66
CA GLU A 88 10.07 -10.67 4.10
C GLU A 88 10.52 -9.26 4.49
N TYR A 89 11.29 -8.58 3.63
CA TYR A 89 11.84 -7.25 3.91
C TYR A 89 11.12 -6.14 3.14
N ARG A 90 10.26 -6.50 2.18
CA ARG A 90 9.65 -5.55 1.23
C ARG A 90 8.99 -4.37 1.92
N TRP A 91 8.20 -4.63 2.95
CA TRP A 91 7.49 -3.57 3.65
C TRP A 91 8.44 -2.58 4.33
N ASP A 92 9.35 -3.08 5.17
CA ASP A 92 10.27 -2.23 5.92
C ASP A 92 11.22 -1.48 4.98
N VAL A 93 11.60 -2.11 3.86
CA VAL A 93 12.40 -1.46 2.82
C VAL A 93 11.62 -0.34 2.14
N TRP A 94 10.36 -0.54 1.77
CA TRP A 94 9.53 0.53 1.19
C TRP A 94 9.33 1.70 2.16
N MET A 95 9.04 1.41 3.43
CA MET A 95 8.92 2.43 4.48
C MET A 95 10.21 3.26 4.61
N ALA A 96 11.39 2.60 4.53
CA ALA A 96 12.68 3.28 4.58
C ALA A 96 12.95 4.12 3.31
N LEU A 97 12.72 3.55 2.12
CA LEU A 97 12.98 4.24 0.85
C LEU A 97 12.10 5.47 0.61
N MET A 98 10.88 5.44 1.17
CA MET A 98 9.91 6.52 1.08
C MET A 98 10.03 7.52 2.25
N ASP A 99 11.05 7.37 3.11
CA ASP A 99 11.31 8.23 4.27
C ASP A 99 10.06 8.46 5.15
N VAL A 100 9.19 7.44 5.24
CA VAL A 100 7.88 7.55 5.92
C VAL A 100 8.01 7.93 7.38
N LYS A 101 9.13 7.53 8.02
CA LYS A 101 9.44 7.89 9.41
C LYS A 101 9.42 9.41 9.66
N ASP A 102 9.70 10.23 8.64
CA ASP A 102 9.82 11.68 8.78
C ASP A 102 8.45 12.37 8.76
N ILE A 103 7.42 11.71 8.21
CA ILE A 103 6.04 12.19 8.16
C ILE A 103 5.09 11.41 9.08
N PHE A 104 5.54 10.28 9.64
CA PHE A 104 4.70 9.39 10.42
C PHE A 104 4.16 10.07 11.67
N SER A 105 2.83 10.11 11.80
CA SER A 105 2.15 10.57 13.01
C SER A 105 0.87 9.79 13.25
N LYS A 106 0.84 8.96 14.30
CA LYS A 106 -0.39 8.29 14.72
C LYS A 106 -1.44 9.30 15.18
N GLN A 107 -1.03 10.34 15.92
CA GLN A 107 -1.94 11.37 16.42
C GLN A 107 -2.63 12.11 15.28
N LYS A 108 -1.90 12.47 14.21
CA LYS A 108 -2.51 13.13 13.05
C LYS A 108 -3.44 12.19 12.28
N TYR A 109 -3.09 10.91 12.15
CA TYR A 109 -4.00 9.92 11.57
C TYR A 109 -5.31 9.80 12.37
N ASP A 110 -5.22 9.70 13.70
CA ASP A 110 -6.38 9.63 14.57
C ASP A 110 -7.24 10.92 14.44
N SER A 111 -6.63 12.11 14.41
CA SER A 111 -7.38 13.36 14.25
C SER A 111 -8.11 13.46 12.91
N LEU A 112 -7.52 12.95 11.83
CA LEU A 112 -8.17 12.92 10.51
C LEU A 112 -9.39 12.00 10.48
N LEU A 113 -9.40 10.94 11.30
CA LEU A 113 -10.57 10.09 11.46
C LEU A 113 -11.67 10.78 12.26
N GLU A 114 -11.30 11.53 13.30
CA GLU A 114 -12.25 12.36 14.08
C GLU A 114 -12.91 13.41 13.19
N GLU A 115 -12.15 14.06 12.29
CA GLU A 115 -12.67 15.06 11.32
C GLU A 115 -13.79 14.52 10.41
N VAL A 116 -13.84 13.20 10.18
CA VAL A 116 -14.79 12.54 9.26
C VAL A 116 -15.71 11.55 9.96
N GLU A 117 -15.71 11.51 11.29
CA GLU A 117 -16.49 10.57 12.09
C GLU A 117 -18.00 10.84 11.97
N ASP A 118 -18.39 12.12 12.06
CA ASP A 118 -19.78 12.56 12.04
C ASP A 118 -20.33 12.80 10.62
N ILE A 119 -19.53 12.56 9.57
CA ILE A 119 -19.98 12.71 8.18
C ILE A 119 -20.89 11.54 7.82
N ASP A 120 -22.12 11.87 7.42
CA ASP A 120 -23.10 10.89 6.98
C ASP A 120 -22.67 10.22 5.66
N GLU A 121 -22.43 8.92 5.78
CA GLU A 121 -21.98 8.02 4.73
C GLU A 121 -22.96 7.86 3.56
N GLU A 122 -24.26 8.17 3.77
CA GLU A 122 -25.29 8.03 2.74
C GLU A 122 -25.47 9.31 1.90
N THR A 123 -25.25 10.46 2.52
CA THR A 123 -25.51 11.78 1.91
C THR A 123 -24.25 12.46 1.40
N ASP A 124 -23.09 12.21 2.00
CA ASP A 124 -21.82 12.74 1.50
C ASP A 124 -21.33 11.96 0.25
N PRO A 125 -21.10 12.64 -0.89
CA PRO A 125 -20.70 11.97 -2.14
C PRO A 125 -19.37 11.21 -2.03
N ILE A 126 -18.40 11.74 -1.29
CA ILE A 126 -17.06 11.15 -1.14
C ILE A 126 -17.16 9.89 -0.28
N MET A 127 -17.83 9.98 0.88
CA MET A 127 -18.02 8.84 1.77
C MET A 127 -18.80 7.71 1.09
N ARG A 128 -19.88 8.05 0.38
CA ARG A 128 -20.67 7.08 -0.38
C ARG A 128 -19.82 6.37 -1.43
N GLN A 129 -18.99 7.11 -2.17
CA GLN A 129 -18.12 6.53 -3.19
C GLN A 129 -17.06 5.60 -2.58
N ILE A 130 -16.44 6.00 -1.45
CA ILE A 130 -15.50 5.16 -0.71
C ILE A 130 -16.17 3.82 -0.33
N ILE A 131 -17.40 3.84 0.19
CA ILE A 131 -18.11 2.63 0.62
C ILE A 131 -18.39 1.69 -0.56
N VAL A 132 -18.87 2.24 -1.67
CA VAL A 132 -19.11 1.47 -2.89
C VAL A 132 -17.83 0.80 -3.37
N ASP A 133 -16.71 1.53 -3.37
CA ASP A 133 -15.43 1.05 -3.85
C ASP A 133 -14.79 0.01 -2.93
N VAL A 134 -14.84 0.23 -1.61
CA VAL A 134 -14.35 -0.72 -0.61
C VAL A 134 -15.09 -2.06 -0.77
N ASN A 135 -16.42 -2.04 -0.93
CA ASN A 135 -17.22 -3.27 -1.04
C ASN A 135 -16.92 -4.11 -2.30
N ARG A 136 -16.35 -3.51 -3.35
CA ARG A 136 -15.93 -4.22 -4.57
C ARG A 136 -14.42 -4.47 -4.66
N SER A 137 -13.65 -4.06 -3.65
CA SER A 137 -12.19 -4.19 -3.62
C SER A 137 -11.75 -5.56 -3.12
N PHE A 138 -10.92 -6.25 -3.91
CA PHE A 138 -10.23 -7.49 -3.52
C PHE A 138 -11.18 -8.56 -2.92
N THR A 139 -12.41 -8.66 -3.40
CA THR A 139 -13.44 -9.58 -2.86
C THR A 139 -13.07 -11.06 -2.92
N TRP A 140 -12.08 -11.41 -3.75
CA TRP A 140 -11.50 -12.75 -3.85
C TRP A 140 -10.46 -13.05 -2.75
N HIS A 141 -9.93 -12.03 -2.07
CA HIS A 141 -8.87 -12.19 -1.09
C HIS A 141 -9.47 -12.34 0.32
N PRO A 142 -9.14 -13.40 1.09
CA PRO A 142 -9.77 -13.68 2.39
C PRO A 142 -9.67 -12.55 3.42
N TYR A 143 -8.65 -11.69 3.31
CA TYR A 143 -8.48 -10.53 4.19
C TYR A 143 -9.55 -9.44 3.98
N PHE A 144 -10.13 -9.36 2.79
CA PHE A 144 -11.17 -8.39 2.40
C PHE A 144 -12.52 -9.07 2.12
N ASP A 145 -12.64 -10.37 2.38
CA ASP A 145 -13.91 -11.07 2.26
C ASP A 145 -14.75 -10.83 3.50
N LYS A 146 -15.83 -10.05 3.33
CA LYS A 146 -16.82 -9.74 4.38
C LYS A 146 -17.41 -10.98 5.07
N ASN A 147 -17.45 -12.13 4.38
CA ASN A 147 -17.97 -13.37 4.94
C ASN A 147 -16.96 -14.10 5.82
N VAL A 148 -15.67 -13.72 5.75
CA VAL A 148 -14.57 -14.31 6.52
C VAL A 148 -14.12 -13.37 7.63
N ASN A 149 -13.84 -12.12 7.28
CA ASN A 149 -13.33 -11.10 8.19
C ASN A 149 -13.56 -9.69 7.62
N GLU A 150 -14.26 -8.84 8.37
CA GLU A 150 -14.49 -7.45 7.97
C GLU A 150 -13.32 -6.51 8.28
N GLU A 151 -12.33 -6.93 9.08
CA GLU A 151 -11.27 -6.04 9.55
C GLU A 151 -10.45 -5.44 8.40
N GLY A 152 -10.17 -6.19 7.33
CA GLY A 152 -9.45 -5.64 6.19
C GLY A 152 -10.23 -4.55 5.45
N LEU A 153 -11.54 -4.76 5.27
CA LEU A 153 -12.44 -3.76 4.67
C LEU A 153 -12.57 -2.52 5.57
N ASN A 154 -12.70 -2.72 6.87
CA ASN A 154 -12.79 -1.63 7.84
C ASN A 154 -11.51 -0.79 7.88
N LYS A 155 -10.33 -1.43 7.83
CA LYS A 155 -9.04 -0.74 7.70
C LYS A 155 -8.93 0.04 6.40
N LEU A 156 -9.32 -0.57 5.29
CA LEU A 156 -9.32 0.10 3.99
C LEU A 156 -10.22 1.34 4.00
N LYS A 157 -11.45 1.20 4.53
CA LYS A 157 -12.39 2.30 4.69
C LYS A 157 -11.81 3.43 5.55
N ARG A 158 -11.24 3.13 6.73
CA ARG A 158 -10.63 4.14 7.61
C ARG A 158 -9.45 4.85 6.94
N CYS A 159 -8.54 4.12 6.28
CA CYS A 159 -7.42 4.73 5.55
C CYS A 159 -7.88 5.67 4.44
N LEU A 160 -8.88 5.28 3.64
CA LEU A 160 -9.40 6.12 2.54
C LEU A 160 -10.14 7.36 3.07
N LYS A 161 -10.95 7.20 4.13
CA LYS A 161 -11.61 8.32 4.81
C LYS A 161 -10.59 9.33 5.35
N ALA A 162 -9.61 8.86 6.11
CA ALA A 162 -8.54 9.70 6.64
C ALA A 162 -7.77 10.42 5.52
N TYR A 163 -7.55 9.75 4.38
CA TYR A 163 -6.86 10.37 3.24
C TYR A 163 -7.70 11.47 2.58
N SER A 164 -9.01 11.26 2.46
CA SER A 164 -9.91 12.28 1.92
C SER A 164 -9.96 13.55 2.78
N ALA A 165 -9.75 13.44 4.10
CA ALA A 165 -9.57 14.59 4.98
C ALA A 165 -8.16 15.19 4.88
N TYR A 166 -7.14 14.35 4.73
CA TYR A 166 -5.74 14.77 4.65
C TYR A 166 -5.48 15.65 3.43
N ASN A 167 -5.94 15.22 2.25
CA ASN A 167 -5.89 15.99 1.02
C ASN A 167 -7.32 16.27 0.53
N SER A 168 -7.99 17.21 1.19
CA SER A 168 -9.38 17.58 0.88
C SER A 168 -9.57 18.23 -0.50
N GLN A 169 -8.50 18.72 -1.13
CA GLN A 169 -8.57 19.27 -2.49
C GLN A 169 -8.85 18.16 -3.52
N ILE A 170 -8.27 16.97 -3.32
CA ILE A 170 -8.53 15.79 -4.15
C ILE A 170 -9.66 14.95 -3.55
N GLY A 171 -9.71 14.86 -2.23
CA GLY A 171 -10.60 13.98 -1.50
C GLY A 171 -10.29 12.53 -1.79
N TYR A 172 -11.23 11.85 -2.46
CA TYR A 172 -11.09 10.46 -2.88
C TYR A 172 -11.37 10.34 -4.38
N THR A 173 -10.45 9.71 -5.10
CA THR A 173 -10.60 9.37 -6.51
C THR A 173 -10.68 7.85 -6.66
N GLN A 174 -11.61 7.38 -7.50
CA GLN A 174 -11.73 5.95 -7.80
C GLN A 174 -10.38 5.38 -8.27
N GLY A 175 -9.99 4.23 -7.73
CA GLY A 175 -8.68 3.63 -7.98
C GLY A 175 -7.77 3.67 -6.77
N MET A 176 -7.90 4.69 -5.90
CA MET A 176 -7.13 4.78 -4.65
C MET A 176 -7.38 3.57 -3.73
N ASN A 177 -8.60 3.03 -3.73
CA ASN A 177 -8.98 1.82 -3.00
C ASN A 177 -8.09 0.61 -3.34
N TYR A 178 -7.67 0.47 -4.60
CA TYR A 178 -6.82 -0.65 -5.01
C TYR A 178 -5.39 -0.47 -4.52
N VAL A 179 -4.83 0.74 -4.61
CA VAL A 179 -3.48 1.02 -4.12
C VAL A 179 -3.43 0.86 -2.60
N MET A 180 -4.35 1.49 -1.87
CA MET A 180 -4.41 1.40 -0.41
C MET A 180 -4.65 -0.05 0.07
N GLY A 181 -5.57 -0.77 -0.58
CA GLY A 181 -5.84 -2.18 -0.25
C GLY A 181 -4.64 -3.09 -0.53
N PHE A 182 -3.91 -2.85 -1.62
CA PHE A 182 -2.66 -3.56 -1.90
C PHE A 182 -1.61 -3.31 -0.82
N LEU A 183 -1.40 -2.05 -0.42
CA LEU A 183 -0.48 -1.72 0.66
C LEU A 183 -0.88 -2.41 1.98
N LEU A 184 -2.17 -2.48 2.32
CA LEU A 184 -2.67 -3.18 3.50
C LEU A 184 -2.34 -4.69 3.46
N MET A 185 -2.44 -5.33 2.28
CA MET A 185 -2.07 -6.73 2.13
C MET A 185 -0.59 -6.96 2.37
N ILE A 186 0.27 -6.12 1.79
CA ILE A 186 1.73 -6.26 1.92
C ILE A 186 2.18 -5.94 3.36
N SER A 187 1.56 -4.94 3.99
CA SER A 187 1.86 -4.54 5.36
C SER A 187 1.40 -5.56 6.40
N GLY A 188 0.53 -6.51 6.03
CA GLY A 188 -0.11 -7.43 6.96
C GLY A 188 -1.14 -6.72 7.86
N GLY A 189 -1.75 -5.63 7.36
CA GLY A 189 -2.75 -4.87 8.09
C GLY A 189 -2.18 -3.85 9.08
N ARG A 190 -0.93 -3.39 8.90
CA ARG A 190 -0.36 -2.26 9.66
C ARG A 190 -0.96 -0.96 9.12
N GLU A 191 -2.14 -0.64 9.62
CA GLU A 191 -3.05 0.40 9.10
C GLU A 191 -2.42 1.79 9.05
N VAL A 192 -1.91 2.29 10.17
CA VAL A 192 -1.34 3.65 10.26
C VAL A 192 -0.09 3.79 9.40
N GLU A 193 0.78 2.76 9.38
CA GLU A 193 1.94 2.74 8.47
C GLU A 193 1.51 2.72 7.01
N THR A 194 0.43 2.00 6.69
CA THR A 194 -0.11 1.93 5.33
C THR A 194 -0.63 3.27 4.86
N PHE A 195 -1.37 3.97 5.74
CA PHE A 195 -1.81 5.33 5.47
C PHE A 195 -0.63 6.26 5.14
N TRP A 196 0.40 6.28 5.98
CA TRP A 196 1.54 7.18 5.77
C TRP A 196 2.41 6.80 4.56
N LEU A 197 2.54 5.51 4.24
CA LEU A 197 3.19 5.10 3.00
C LEU A 197 2.39 5.55 1.78
N PHE A 198 1.06 5.49 1.82
CA PHE A 198 0.21 6.01 0.76
C PHE A 198 0.38 7.53 0.59
N VAL A 199 0.37 8.29 1.69
CA VAL A 199 0.65 9.75 1.67
C VAL A 199 2.02 10.04 1.04
N ALA A 200 3.06 9.34 1.46
CA ALA A 200 4.42 9.50 0.90
C ALA A 200 4.46 9.23 -0.62
N LEU A 201 3.71 8.23 -1.10
CA LEU A 201 3.60 7.94 -2.53
C LEU A 201 2.87 9.06 -3.29
N THR A 202 1.78 9.59 -2.73
CA THR A 202 1.01 10.63 -3.39
C THR A 202 1.77 11.95 -3.45
N GLU A 203 2.40 12.38 -2.35
CA GLU A 203 3.10 13.67 -2.29
C GLU A 203 4.51 13.62 -2.91
N GLY A 204 5.06 12.42 -3.16
CA GLY A 204 6.40 12.27 -3.72
C GLY A 204 7.49 12.60 -2.71
N GLN A 205 7.31 12.12 -1.46
CA GLN A 205 8.20 12.41 -0.34
C GLN A 205 9.67 12.03 -0.61
N SER A 206 9.89 10.96 -1.38
CA SER A 206 11.23 10.52 -1.77
C SER A 206 11.61 11.10 -3.13
N GLU A 207 12.54 12.06 -3.13
CA GLU A 207 13.11 12.66 -4.34
C GLU A 207 13.71 11.62 -5.31
N THR A 208 14.00 10.41 -4.80
CA THR A 208 14.73 9.38 -5.55
C THR A 208 13.85 8.38 -6.30
N PHE A 209 12.62 8.14 -5.84
CA PHE A 209 11.84 6.98 -6.34
C PHE A 209 10.66 7.35 -7.22
N THR A 210 9.96 8.45 -6.96
CA THR A 210 8.79 8.83 -7.77
C THR A 210 8.47 10.31 -7.58
N PRO A 211 8.29 11.09 -8.67
CA PRO A 211 7.46 12.29 -8.56
C PRO A 211 6.08 11.84 -8.07
N GLY A 212 5.57 12.48 -7.03
CA GLY A 212 4.35 12.03 -6.34
C GLY A 212 3.20 11.71 -7.30
N ILE A 213 2.46 10.66 -7.00
CA ILE A 213 1.36 10.19 -7.87
C ILE A 213 0.06 10.99 -7.68
N GLU A 214 0.06 12.04 -6.86
CA GLU A 214 -1.09 12.91 -6.61
C GLU A 214 -1.76 13.38 -7.91
N LYS A 215 -0.94 13.76 -8.90
CA LYS A 215 -1.39 14.23 -10.21
C LYS A 215 -2.09 13.18 -11.09
N LEU A 216 -2.07 11.90 -10.70
CA LEU A 216 -2.94 10.88 -11.30
C LEU A 216 -4.38 10.96 -10.77
N TYR A 217 -4.61 11.69 -9.69
CA TYR A 217 -5.90 11.79 -9.03
C TYR A 217 -6.49 13.20 -9.06
N THR A 218 -5.66 14.21 -9.34
CA THR A 218 -6.09 15.58 -9.58
C THR A 218 -7.04 15.68 -10.77
N GLU A 219 -8.00 16.60 -10.70
CA GLU A 219 -8.90 16.91 -11.82
C GLU A 219 -8.12 17.16 -13.12
N GLY A 220 -8.59 16.53 -14.20
CA GLY A 220 -7.91 16.59 -15.49
C GLY A 220 -6.72 15.64 -15.65
N PHE A 221 -6.40 14.82 -14.64
CA PHE A 221 -5.40 13.74 -14.71
C PHE A 221 -4.06 14.13 -15.35
N PRO A 222 -3.42 15.25 -14.95
CA PRO A 222 -2.26 15.77 -15.67
C PRO A 222 -1.11 14.76 -15.82
N LEU A 223 -0.79 13.99 -14.78
CA LEU A 223 0.29 13.01 -14.84
C LEU A 223 -0.07 11.78 -15.71
N TYR A 224 -1.35 11.49 -15.88
CA TYR A 224 -1.79 10.45 -16.81
C TYR A 224 -1.45 10.84 -18.25
N PHE A 225 -1.77 12.08 -18.65
CA PHE A 225 -1.45 12.57 -20.00
C PHE A 225 0.05 12.69 -20.24
N GLU A 226 0.84 12.98 -19.20
CA GLU A 226 2.31 12.92 -19.29
C GLU A 226 2.80 11.48 -19.55
N PHE A 227 2.25 10.49 -18.83
CA PHE A 227 2.59 9.07 -19.03
C PHE A 227 2.13 8.54 -20.39
N GLU A 228 0.94 8.94 -20.85
CA GLU A 228 0.43 8.57 -22.16
C GLU A 228 1.35 9.06 -23.28
N GLN A 229 1.71 10.35 -23.28
CA GLN A 229 2.62 10.90 -24.30
C GLN A 229 3.99 10.23 -24.28
N ALA A 230 4.53 9.95 -23.09
CA ALA A 230 5.79 9.22 -22.95
C ALA A 230 5.66 7.79 -23.49
N PHE A 231 4.55 7.11 -23.18
CA PHE A 231 4.26 5.76 -23.68
C PHE A 231 4.14 5.73 -25.20
N GLU A 232 3.34 6.62 -25.81
CA GLU A 232 3.17 6.69 -27.26
C GLU A 232 4.50 6.93 -27.98
N GLY A 233 5.33 7.85 -27.45
CA GLY A 233 6.67 8.10 -27.97
C GLY A 233 7.55 6.85 -27.96
N MET A 234 7.62 6.17 -26.79
CA MET A 234 8.40 4.95 -26.65
C MET A 234 7.84 3.79 -27.47
N PHE A 235 6.52 3.65 -27.56
CA PHE A 235 5.86 2.55 -28.27
C PHE A 235 6.12 2.66 -29.77
N LYS A 236 6.01 3.87 -30.33
CA LYS A 236 6.37 4.16 -31.72
C LYS A 236 7.85 3.90 -32.01
N GLU A 237 8.75 4.25 -31.08
CA GLU A 237 10.19 4.05 -31.26
C GLU A 237 10.59 2.57 -31.18
N ASN A 238 10.04 1.84 -30.20
CA ASN A 238 10.48 0.48 -29.88
C ASN A 238 9.68 -0.61 -30.60
N VAL A 239 8.43 -0.36 -30.99
CA VAL A 239 7.55 -1.35 -31.64
C VAL A 239 6.80 -0.75 -32.84
N PRO A 240 7.51 -0.18 -33.83
CA PRO A 240 6.91 0.59 -34.93
C PRO A 240 5.95 -0.22 -35.81
N GLU A 241 6.18 -1.52 -35.97
CA GLU A 241 5.32 -2.41 -36.76
C GLU A 241 3.94 -2.57 -36.10
N LEU A 242 3.89 -2.69 -34.78
CA LEU A 242 2.64 -2.79 -34.04
C LEU A 242 1.90 -1.45 -34.01
N GLN A 243 2.63 -0.33 -33.90
CA GLN A 243 2.04 1.00 -34.03
C GLN A 243 1.38 1.18 -35.40
N ALA A 244 2.06 0.81 -36.50
CA ALA A 244 1.48 0.90 -37.83
C ALA A 244 0.21 0.03 -37.95
N HIS A 245 0.21 -1.15 -37.36
CA HIS A 245 -0.97 -2.00 -37.32
C HIS A 245 -2.13 -1.37 -36.53
N PHE A 246 -1.85 -0.70 -35.40
CA PHE A 246 -2.86 0.04 -34.65
C PHE A 246 -3.43 1.22 -35.46
N ASP A 247 -2.57 1.95 -36.17
CA ASP A 247 -2.99 3.05 -37.05
C ASP A 247 -3.90 2.55 -38.19
N GLU A 248 -3.57 1.40 -38.80
CA GLU A 248 -4.41 0.76 -39.82
C GLU A 248 -5.79 0.36 -39.30
N LEU A 249 -5.89 -0.01 -38.03
CA LEU A 249 -7.13 -0.37 -37.36
C LEU A 249 -7.90 0.84 -36.81
N ASP A 250 -7.40 2.06 -37.01
CA ASP A 250 -7.88 3.30 -36.38
C ASP A 250 -7.96 3.19 -34.85
N PHE A 251 -7.05 2.42 -34.26
CA PHE A 251 -6.92 2.22 -32.83
C PHE A 251 -6.12 3.38 -32.24
N LYS A 252 -6.81 4.47 -31.88
CA LYS A 252 -6.20 5.73 -31.41
C LYS A 252 -6.43 5.97 -29.92
N GLY A 253 -5.36 6.35 -29.22
CA GLY A 253 -5.43 6.81 -27.83
C GLY A 253 -5.94 5.73 -26.86
N PRO A 254 -6.08 6.04 -25.58
CA PRO A 254 -5.77 5.11 -24.49
C PRO A 254 -7.04 4.35 -24.05
N ILE A 255 -7.82 3.88 -25.01
CA ILE A 255 -8.93 2.94 -24.77
C ILE A 255 -8.40 1.50 -24.83
N TRP A 256 -7.23 1.29 -24.22
CA TRP A 256 -6.70 -0.02 -23.84
C TRP A 256 -6.61 -0.11 -22.31
#